data_AF-A0AAX0Q5W0-F1
#
_entry.id   AF-A0AAX0Q5W0-F1
#
_cell.length_a   1.000
_cell.length_b   1.000
_cell.length_c   1.000
_cell.angle_alpha   90.00
_cell.angle_beta   90.00
_cell.angle_gamma   90.00
#
_symmetry.space_group_name_H-M   'P 1'
#
loop_
_entity.id
_entity.type
_entity.pdbx_description
1 polymer ?
#
loop_
_entity_poly.entity_id
_entity_poly.type
_entity_poly.pdbx_seq_one_letter_code
_entity_poly.pdbx_strand_id
1 'polypeptide(L)'
;MKCSRCSREAVVTQPYSGLFLCELHAAADIAAKAKKEIRHQGGLSSGARLFVEEDKTFRSFALRIFLADMLSARTDLLFVKDPKDADVILEPATLDDAALYVLESVCAGTQDRLVGSDKGRRIAPFSVIPAEEVFWYAQRHGYPGPAPEISGDVAEFLDGFSKDHPGTRYALKNLHDALKKVDE
;
A
#
# COMPACT_ATOMS: atom_id res chain seq x y z
N MET A 1 -0.20 -7.64 -25.72
CA MET A 1 0.10 -8.89 -24.97
C MET A 1 -1.19 -9.31 -24.27
N LYS A 2 -1.50 -10.60 -24.21
CA LYS A 2 -2.77 -11.07 -23.61
C LYS A 2 -2.68 -11.16 -22.09
N CYS A 3 -3.82 -11.04 -21.43
CA CYS A 3 -3.91 -11.22 -19.99
C CYS A 3 -3.53 -12.66 -19.58
N SER A 4 -2.75 -12.81 -18.52
CA SER A 4 -2.36 -14.11 -17.97
C SER A 4 -3.53 -14.92 -17.40
N ARG A 5 -4.71 -14.31 -17.23
CA ARG A 5 -5.92 -14.93 -16.65
C ARG A 5 -7.11 -15.03 -17.63
N CYS A 6 -7.05 -14.36 -18.79
CA CYS A 6 -8.10 -14.44 -19.82
C CYS A 6 -7.60 -13.97 -21.20
N SER A 7 -8.45 -13.98 -22.22
CA SER A 7 -8.08 -13.62 -23.60
C SER A 7 -8.09 -12.11 -23.94
N ARG A 8 -8.38 -11.23 -22.96
CA ARG A 8 -8.40 -9.77 -23.17
C ARG A 8 -6.98 -9.19 -23.25
N GLU A 9 -6.84 -8.01 -23.83
CA GLU A 9 -5.55 -7.28 -23.83
C GLU A 9 -5.16 -6.88 -22.40
N ALA A 10 -3.87 -6.98 -22.11
CA ALA A 10 -3.29 -6.52 -20.86
C ALA A 10 -3.04 -5.01 -20.90
N VAL A 11 -3.31 -4.34 -19.78
CA VAL A 11 -3.07 -2.90 -19.57
C VAL A 11 -2.11 -2.63 -18.41
N VAL A 12 -1.90 -3.61 -17.53
CA VAL A 12 -0.92 -3.58 -16.43
C VAL A 12 0.08 -4.72 -16.63
N THR A 13 1.35 -4.43 -16.41
CA THR A 13 2.43 -5.42 -16.33
C THR A 13 2.99 -5.41 -14.92
N GLN A 14 3.18 -6.58 -14.33
CA GLN A 14 3.75 -6.74 -12.99
C GLN A 14 5.10 -7.46 -13.09
N PRO A 15 6.23 -6.74 -13.18
CA PRO A 15 7.54 -7.35 -13.43
C PRO A 15 7.95 -8.37 -12.37
N TYR A 16 7.61 -8.12 -11.10
CA TYR A 16 7.93 -8.99 -9.97
C TYR A 16 7.21 -10.34 -9.98
N SER A 17 6.08 -10.45 -10.69
CA SER A 17 5.30 -11.69 -10.80
C SER A 17 5.28 -12.27 -12.22
N GLY A 18 5.78 -11.51 -13.21
CA GLY A 18 5.69 -11.86 -14.63
C GLY A 18 4.27 -11.82 -15.20
N LEU A 19 3.30 -11.22 -14.48
CA LEU A 19 1.91 -11.18 -14.92
C LEU A 19 1.62 -10.00 -15.84
N PHE A 20 0.78 -10.26 -16.84
CA PHE A 20 0.17 -9.27 -17.71
C PHE A 20 -1.33 -9.31 -17.43
N LEU A 21 -1.93 -8.21 -16.97
CA LEU A 21 -3.30 -8.21 -16.50
C LEU A 21 -4.15 -7.26 -17.33
N CYS A 22 -5.31 -7.75 -17.78
CA CYS A 22 -6.34 -6.87 -18.33
C CYS A 22 -6.92 -6.02 -17.21
N GLU A 23 -7.61 -4.97 -17.61
CA GLU A 23 -8.19 -3.97 -16.73
C GLU A 23 -9.02 -4.58 -15.57
N LEU A 24 -9.85 -5.60 -15.82
CA LEU A 24 -10.63 -6.24 -14.74
C LEU A 24 -9.75 -7.04 -13.78
N HIS A 25 -8.79 -7.80 -14.32
CA HIS A 25 -7.96 -8.67 -13.50
C HIS A 25 -6.89 -7.91 -12.73
N ALA A 26 -6.42 -6.76 -13.23
CA ALA A 26 -5.53 -5.86 -12.49
C ALA A 26 -6.23 -5.28 -11.25
N ALA A 27 -7.43 -4.73 -11.42
CA ALA A 27 -8.21 -4.19 -10.30
C ALA A 27 -8.54 -5.27 -9.25
N ALA A 28 -8.95 -6.47 -9.69
CA ALA A 28 -9.22 -7.59 -8.80
C ALA A 28 -7.97 -8.07 -8.06
N ASP A 29 -6.80 -8.07 -8.71
CA ASP A 29 -5.54 -8.46 -8.12
C ASP A 29 -5.07 -7.47 -7.03
N ILE A 30 -5.15 -6.16 -7.32
CA ILE A 30 -4.86 -5.08 -6.34
C ILE A 30 -5.77 -5.23 -5.12
N ALA A 31 -7.09 -5.36 -5.32
CA ALA A 31 -8.04 -5.52 -4.23
C ALA A 31 -7.77 -6.80 -3.41
N ALA A 32 -7.39 -7.91 -4.05
CA ALA A 32 -7.06 -9.15 -3.36
C ALA A 32 -5.79 -9.01 -2.50
N LYS A 33 -4.74 -8.36 -3.02
CA LYS A 33 -3.51 -8.06 -2.29
C LYS A 33 -3.77 -7.16 -1.08
N ALA A 34 -4.52 -6.08 -1.26
CA ALA A 34 -4.86 -5.16 -0.18
C ALA A 34 -5.69 -5.83 0.93
N LYS A 35 -6.70 -6.64 0.55
CA LYS A 35 -7.47 -7.44 1.52
C LYS A 35 -6.59 -8.45 2.27
N LYS A 36 -5.62 -9.05 1.59
CA LYS A 36 -4.67 -9.98 2.21
C LYS A 36 -3.76 -9.25 3.19
N GLU A 37 -3.28 -8.06 2.85
CA GLU A 37 -2.42 -7.27 3.72
C GLU A 37 -3.16 -6.80 4.97
N ILE A 38 -4.41 -6.34 4.85
CA ILE A 38 -5.25 -6.03 6.02
C ILE A 38 -5.35 -7.22 6.96
N ARG A 39 -5.58 -8.43 6.44
CA ARG A 39 -5.62 -9.66 7.25
C ARG A 39 -4.27 -9.97 7.89
N HIS A 40 -3.18 -9.81 7.15
CA HIS A 40 -1.82 -10.04 7.64
C HIS A 40 -1.46 -9.08 8.79
N GLN A 41 -1.91 -7.82 8.70
CA GLN A 41 -1.74 -6.81 9.74
C GLN A 41 -2.80 -6.89 10.85
N GLY A 42 -3.50 -8.04 10.97
CA GLY A 42 -4.41 -8.41 12.07
C GLY A 42 -5.92 -8.21 11.82
N GLY A 43 -6.33 -7.75 10.63
CA GLY A 43 -7.74 -7.58 10.25
C GLY A 43 -8.49 -6.39 10.89
N LEU A 44 -9.79 -6.26 10.61
CA LEU A 44 -10.64 -5.21 11.18
C LEU A 44 -11.70 -5.84 12.10
N SER A 45 -11.54 -5.66 13.40
CA SER A 45 -12.45 -6.17 14.43
C SER A 45 -13.84 -5.55 14.31
N SER A 46 -14.88 -6.31 14.68
CA SER A 46 -16.24 -5.77 14.75
C SER A 46 -16.33 -4.64 15.77
N GLY A 47 -17.03 -3.56 15.43
CA GLY A 47 -17.16 -2.38 16.30
C GLY A 47 -15.97 -1.43 16.27
N ALA A 48 -14.90 -1.73 15.51
CA ALA A 48 -13.70 -0.90 15.49
C ALA A 48 -13.96 0.50 14.94
N ARG A 49 -13.34 1.49 15.58
CA ARG A 49 -13.30 2.88 15.15
C ARG A 49 -12.11 3.09 14.22
N LEU A 50 -12.39 3.44 12.98
CA LEU A 50 -11.42 3.56 11.90
C LEU A 50 -11.16 5.03 11.59
N PHE A 51 -9.90 5.43 11.58
CA PHE A 51 -9.48 6.68 10.96
C PHE A 51 -8.77 6.37 9.65
N VAL A 52 -9.10 7.10 8.58
CA VAL A 52 -8.45 6.95 7.27
C VAL A 52 -7.56 8.18 7.06
N GLU A 53 -6.26 7.97 6.94
CA GLU A 53 -5.32 9.04 6.65
C GLU A 53 -5.55 9.62 5.26
N GLU A 54 -5.42 10.94 5.15
CA GLU A 54 -5.69 11.69 3.94
C GLU A 54 -4.42 12.49 3.57
N ASP A 55 -3.83 12.15 2.43
CA ASP A 55 -2.65 12.82 1.89
C ASP A 55 -2.96 13.64 0.62
N LYS A 56 -4.24 13.64 0.17
CA LYS A 56 -4.72 14.33 -1.04
C LYS A 56 -4.03 13.88 -2.34
N THR A 57 -3.42 12.70 -2.34
CA THR A 57 -2.79 12.10 -3.51
C THR A 57 -3.64 10.95 -4.07
N PHE A 58 -3.12 10.31 -5.12
CA PHE A 58 -3.73 9.09 -5.68
C PHE A 58 -3.85 7.98 -4.62
N ARG A 59 -2.98 7.96 -3.60
CA ARG A 59 -2.93 6.91 -2.60
C ARG A 59 -4.15 6.93 -1.68
N SER A 60 -4.42 8.06 -1.03
CA SER A 60 -5.61 8.23 -0.19
C SER A 60 -6.90 8.19 -1.01
N PHE A 61 -6.90 8.70 -2.24
CA PHE A 61 -8.02 8.53 -3.18
C PHE A 61 -8.32 7.04 -3.45
N ALA A 62 -7.31 6.26 -3.84
CA ALA A 62 -7.45 4.83 -4.09
C ALA A 62 -7.90 4.08 -2.83
N LEU A 63 -7.36 4.45 -1.66
CA LEU A 63 -7.67 3.79 -0.40
C LEU A 63 -9.14 3.96 -0.05
N ARG A 64 -9.69 5.18 -0.19
CA ARG A 64 -11.10 5.45 0.05
C ARG A 64 -12.03 4.65 -0.85
N ILE A 65 -11.71 4.57 -2.15
CA ILE A 65 -12.50 3.79 -3.12
C ILE A 65 -12.44 2.29 -2.76
N PHE A 66 -11.25 1.76 -2.53
CA PHE A 66 -11.06 0.37 -2.12
C PHE A 66 -11.81 0.03 -0.84
N LEU A 67 -11.77 0.90 0.17
CA LEU A 67 -12.48 0.73 1.43
C LEU A 67 -14.00 0.79 1.24
N ALA A 68 -14.50 1.72 0.42
CA ALA A 68 -15.93 1.81 0.11
C ALA A 68 -16.45 0.51 -0.51
N ASP A 69 -15.71 -0.07 -1.47
CA ASP A 69 -16.09 -1.34 -2.09
C ASP A 69 -15.98 -2.52 -1.11
N MET A 70 -14.86 -2.62 -0.39
CA MET A 70 -14.57 -3.72 0.53
C MET A 70 -15.50 -3.74 1.75
N LEU A 71 -15.84 -2.58 2.29
CA LEU A 71 -16.59 -2.42 3.54
C LEU A 71 -18.07 -2.10 3.32
N SER A 72 -18.54 -2.06 2.07
CA SER A 72 -19.92 -1.74 1.71
C SER A 72 -20.98 -2.55 2.49
N ALA A 73 -20.70 -3.82 2.80
CA ALA A 73 -21.58 -4.70 3.56
C ALA A 73 -21.32 -4.70 5.09
N ARG A 74 -20.30 -3.99 5.57
CA ARG A 74 -19.90 -3.95 6.99
C ARG A 74 -20.50 -2.74 7.70
N THR A 75 -21.66 -2.94 8.33
CA THR A 75 -22.36 -1.88 9.08
C THR A 75 -21.90 -1.75 10.53
N ASP A 76 -20.99 -2.62 10.96
CA ASP A 76 -20.45 -2.70 12.33
C ASP A 76 -19.18 -1.85 12.54
N LEU A 77 -18.65 -1.22 11.49
CA LEU A 77 -17.44 -0.39 11.56
C LEU A 77 -17.83 1.09 11.64
N LEU A 78 -17.05 1.87 12.40
CA LEU A 78 -17.33 3.29 12.63
C LEU A 78 -16.17 4.15 12.12
N PHE A 79 -16.42 5.05 11.18
CA PHE A 79 -15.40 6.01 10.73
C PHE A 79 -15.36 7.23 11.66
N VAL A 80 -14.18 7.57 12.18
CA VAL A 80 -13.95 8.73 13.05
C VAL A 80 -13.18 9.84 12.33
N LYS A 81 -13.27 11.06 12.84
CA LYS A 81 -12.64 12.25 12.25
C LYS A 81 -11.24 12.55 12.76
N ASP A 82 -10.90 12.07 13.95
CA ASP A 82 -9.63 12.38 14.61
C ASP A 82 -8.89 11.06 14.89
N PRO A 83 -7.59 10.95 14.57
CA PRO A 83 -6.82 9.74 14.82
C PRO A 83 -6.78 9.33 16.29
N LYS A 84 -6.92 10.27 17.25
CA LYS A 84 -6.94 9.94 18.69
C LYS A 84 -8.17 9.13 19.11
N ASP A 85 -9.22 9.19 18.29
CA ASP A 85 -10.51 8.55 18.52
C ASP A 85 -10.59 7.18 17.82
N ALA A 86 -9.50 6.73 17.20
CA ALA A 86 -9.46 5.53 16.37
C ALA A 86 -8.81 4.36 17.11
N ASP A 87 -9.39 3.17 16.93
CA ASP A 87 -8.76 1.91 17.32
C ASP A 87 -7.75 1.47 16.24
N VAL A 88 -8.05 1.79 14.97
CA VAL A 88 -7.22 1.47 13.81
C VAL A 88 -7.05 2.69 12.91
N ILE A 89 -5.80 2.99 12.55
CA ILE A 89 -5.44 4.01 11.57
C ILE A 89 -5.13 3.30 10.25
N LEU A 90 -5.85 3.67 9.19
CA LEU A 90 -5.67 3.16 7.84
C LEU A 90 -4.81 4.14 7.03
N GLU A 91 -3.61 3.70 6.66
CA GLU A 91 -2.61 4.48 5.97
C GLU A 91 -2.65 4.22 4.47
N PRO A 92 -2.49 5.26 3.62
CA PRO A 92 -2.49 5.11 2.18
C PRO A 92 -1.14 4.63 1.60
N ALA A 93 -0.14 4.36 2.46
CA ALA A 93 1.22 4.00 2.05
C ALA A 93 1.25 2.80 1.09
N THR A 94 2.01 2.96 0.01
CA THR A 94 2.30 1.95 -1.02
C THR A 94 3.55 1.15 -0.69
N LEU A 95 3.88 0.15 -1.51
CA LEU A 95 5.15 -0.57 -1.38
C LEU A 95 6.36 0.35 -1.49
N ASP A 96 6.31 1.33 -2.39
CA ASP A 96 7.37 2.31 -2.61
C ASP A 96 7.58 3.16 -1.36
N ASP A 97 6.50 3.66 -0.76
CA ASP A 97 6.56 4.46 0.47
C ASP A 97 7.14 3.62 1.64
N ALA A 98 6.70 2.36 1.78
CA ALA A 98 7.18 1.46 2.82
C ALA A 98 8.68 1.13 2.66
N ALA A 99 9.12 0.87 1.44
CA ALA A 99 10.52 0.59 1.14
C ALA A 99 11.41 1.82 1.35
N LEU A 100 10.94 2.99 0.90
CA LEU A 100 11.65 4.25 1.07
C LEU A 100 11.83 4.59 2.54
N TYR A 101 10.76 4.48 3.34
CA TYR A 101 10.80 4.73 4.78
C TYR A 101 11.88 3.92 5.50
N VAL A 102 12.03 2.63 5.15
CA VAL A 102 13.08 1.76 5.72
C VAL A 102 14.46 2.26 5.33
N LEU A 103 14.68 2.53 4.05
CA LEU A 103 15.98 2.94 3.55
C LEU A 103 16.38 4.30 4.12
N GLU A 104 15.47 5.27 4.13
CA GLU A 104 15.67 6.59 4.73
C GLU A 104 16.00 6.48 6.22
N SER A 105 15.27 5.64 6.96
CA SER A 105 15.51 5.45 8.40
C SER A 105 16.91 4.90 8.66
N VAL A 106 17.38 3.95 7.84
CA VAL A 106 18.74 3.41 7.92
C VAL A 106 19.79 4.44 7.54
N CYS A 107 19.62 5.14 6.41
CA CYS A 107 20.55 6.17 5.94
C CYS A 107 20.67 7.34 6.93
N ALA A 108 19.58 7.71 7.60
CA ALA A 108 19.54 8.77 8.61
C ALA A 108 20.03 8.32 10.00
N GLY A 109 20.28 7.02 10.22
CA GLY A 109 20.65 6.49 11.53
C GLY A 109 19.50 6.51 12.55
N THR A 110 18.25 6.48 12.07
CA THR A 110 17.01 6.51 12.87
C THR A 110 16.26 5.18 12.83
N GLN A 111 16.98 4.07 12.71
CA GLN A 111 16.39 2.72 12.61
C GLN A 111 15.61 2.29 13.86
N ASP A 112 15.77 2.97 14.99
CA ASP A 112 14.94 2.80 16.19
C ASP A 112 13.45 2.99 15.88
N ARG A 113 13.12 3.83 14.88
CA ARG A 113 11.75 4.05 14.40
C ARG A 113 11.14 2.83 13.71
N LEU A 114 11.96 1.90 13.22
CA LEU A 114 11.49 0.70 12.50
C LEU A 114 11.05 -0.43 13.44
N VAL A 115 11.39 -0.32 14.72
CA VAL A 115 11.23 -1.39 15.71
C VAL A 115 10.09 -1.06 16.67
N GLY A 116 9.93 0.22 17.04
CA GLY A 116 8.97 0.63 18.06
C GLY A 116 7.48 0.38 17.74
N SER A 117 6.69 0.25 18.81
CA SER A 117 5.22 0.23 18.72
C SER A 117 4.66 1.63 18.54
N ASP A 118 3.96 1.84 17.44
CA ASP A 118 3.19 3.06 17.21
C ASP A 118 2.05 3.19 18.23
N LYS A 119 1.76 4.41 18.68
CA LYS A 119 0.52 4.69 19.43
C LYS A 119 -0.68 4.51 18.48
N GLY A 120 -1.37 3.39 18.63
CA GLY A 120 -2.53 3.04 17.81
C GLY A 120 -2.16 2.07 16.68
N ARG A 121 -3.05 1.12 16.41
CA ARG A 121 -2.80 0.06 15.44
C ARG A 121 -2.90 0.61 14.01
N ARG A 122 -1.78 0.67 13.30
CA ARG A 122 -1.70 1.15 11.91
C ARG A 122 -1.81 -0.01 10.93
N ILE A 123 -2.59 0.19 9.87
CA ILE A 123 -2.74 -0.76 8.77
C ILE A 123 -2.54 -0.01 7.46
N ALA A 124 -1.61 -0.47 6.63
CA ALA A 124 -1.31 0.09 5.31
C ALA A 124 -1.66 -0.94 4.23
N PRO A 125 -2.91 -0.99 3.72
CA PRO A 125 -3.37 -2.05 2.81
C PRO A 125 -2.57 -2.12 1.51
N PHE A 126 -2.03 -0.98 1.05
CA PHE A 126 -1.28 -0.90 -0.20
C PHE A 126 0.23 -1.07 -0.03
N SER A 127 0.73 -1.31 1.18
CA SER A 127 2.17 -1.47 1.47
C SER A 127 2.83 -2.68 0.78
N VAL A 128 2.06 -3.51 0.07
CA VAL A 128 2.55 -4.64 -0.73
C VAL A 128 2.32 -4.47 -2.24
N ILE A 129 1.87 -3.28 -2.64
CA ILE A 129 1.48 -2.96 -4.02
C ILE A 129 2.32 -1.76 -4.49
N PRO A 130 3.02 -1.85 -5.64
CA PRO A 130 3.78 -0.74 -6.18
C PRO A 130 2.93 0.52 -6.40
N ALA A 131 3.54 1.69 -6.22
CA ALA A 131 2.88 2.99 -6.37
C ALA A 131 2.24 3.17 -7.75
N GLU A 132 2.90 2.72 -8.81
CA GLU A 132 2.36 2.79 -10.18
C GLU A 132 1.07 1.97 -10.36
N GLU A 133 0.96 0.80 -9.72
CA GLU A 133 -0.25 -0.02 -9.77
C GLU A 133 -1.41 0.63 -8.99
N VAL A 134 -1.11 1.21 -7.83
CA VAL A 134 -2.10 1.95 -7.03
C VAL A 134 -2.53 3.23 -7.75
N PHE A 135 -1.60 3.90 -8.44
CA PHE A 135 -1.91 5.05 -9.28
C PHE A 135 -2.81 4.67 -10.45
N TRP A 136 -2.49 3.59 -11.17
CA TRP A 136 -3.36 3.06 -12.23
C TRP A 136 -4.76 2.75 -11.70
N TYR A 137 -4.87 2.15 -10.51
CA TYR A 137 -6.15 1.90 -9.85
C TYR A 137 -6.89 3.22 -9.59
N ALA A 138 -6.22 4.23 -9.04
CA ALA A 138 -6.81 5.56 -8.81
C ALA A 138 -7.31 6.22 -10.11
N GLN A 139 -6.50 6.22 -11.17
CA GLN A 139 -6.86 6.80 -12.48
C GLN A 139 -8.08 6.11 -13.09
N ARG A 140 -8.13 4.78 -13.00
CA ARG A 140 -9.27 3.99 -13.46
C ARG A 140 -10.58 4.35 -12.74
N HIS A 141 -10.48 4.90 -11.52
CA HIS A 141 -11.60 5.43 -10.73
C HIS A 141 -11.76 6.96 -10.83
N GLY A 142 -11.08 7.61 -11.78
CA GLY A 142 -11.27 9.03 -12.08
C GLY A 142 -10.38 9.99 -11.31
N TYR A 143 -9.27 9.53 -10.72
CA TYR A 143 -8.29 10.43 -10.10
C TYR A 143 -7.65 11.36 -11.15
N PRO A 144 -7.75 12.70 -11.01
CA PRO A 144 -7.25 13.65 -12.00
C PRO A 144 -5.85 14.20 -11.68
N GLY A 145 -5.28 13.83 -10.53
CA GLY A 145 -4.01 14.39 -10.05
C GLY A 145 -2.78 13.77 -10.72
N PRO A 146 -1.59 14.22 -10.31
CA PRO A 146 -0.33 13.82 -10.94
C PRO A 146 0.00 12.34 -10.68
N ALA A 147 0.85 11.81 -11.54
CA ALA A 147 1.50 10.51 -11.34
C ALA A 147 2.44 10.56 -10.11
N PRO A 148 2.84 9.39 -9.56
CA PRO A 148 3.82 9.35 -8.49
C PRO A 148 5.13 10.03 -8.94
N GLU A 149 5.61 10.97 -8.15
CA GLU A 149 6.90 11.64 -8.36
C GLU A 149 7.95 11.01 -7.46
N ILE A 150 9.11 10.71 -8.04
CA ILE A 150 10.29 10.26 -7.30
C ILE A 150 11.14 11.51 -7.06
N SER A 151 11.38 11.82 -5.79
CA SER A 151 12.12 13.02 -5.40
C SER A 151 12.97 12.75 -4.16
N GLY A 152 14.20 13.26 -4.18
CA GLY A 152 15.18 13.12 -3.11
C GLY A 152 16.18 11.99 -3.34
N ASP A 153 17.40 12.19 -2.86
CA ASP A 153 18.56 11.34 -3.13
C ASP A 153 18.30 9.85 -2.83
N VAL A 154 17.63 9.55 -1.72
CA VAL A 154 17.34 8.16 -1.30
C VAL A 154 16.29 7.51 -2.20
N ALA A 155 15.26 8.27 -2.60
CA ALA A 155 14.20 7.78 -3.48
C ALA A 155 14.74 7.53 -4.90
N GLU A 156 15.57 8.44 -5.41
CA GLU A 156 16.25 8.28 -6.70
C GLU A 156 17.21 7.08 -6.69
N PHE A 157 17.98 6.89 -5.61
CA PHE A 157 18.82 5.72 -5.45
C PHE A 157 18.00 4.42 -5.44
N LEU A 158 16.92 4.37 -4.64
CA LEU A 158 16.08 3.19 -4.53
C LEU A 158 15.44 2.84 -5.88
N ASP A 159 14.97 3.83 -6.63
CA ASP A 159 14.40 3.62 -7.95
C ASP A 159 15.43 3.13 -8.95
N GLY A 160 16.60 3.78 -9.00
CA GLY A 160 17.72 3.38 -9.85
C GLY A 160 18.14 1.94 -9.59
N PHE A 161 18.36 1.57 -8.33
CA PHE A 161 18.78 0.22 -7.96
C PHE A 161 17.71 -0.84 -8.27
N SER A 162 16.42 -0.48 -8.07
CA SER A 162 15.31 -1.41 -8.27
C SER A 162 15.05 -1.75 -9.75
N LYS A 163 15.54 -0.96 -10.70
CA LYS A 163 15.46 -1.28 -12.14
C LYS A 163 16.19 -2.58 -12.48
N ASP A 164 17.37 -2.76 -11.89
CA ASP A 164 18.18 -3.97 -12.06
C ASP A 164 17.81 -5.06 -11.03
N HIS A 165 17.16 -4.67 -9.94
CA HIS A 165 16.78 -5.57 -8.84
C HIS A 165 15.29 -5.41 -8.46
N PRO A 166 14.34 -5.97 -9.24
CA PRO A 166 12.90 -5.76 -9.04
C PRO A 166 12.35 -6.20 -7.67
N GLY A 167 13.07 -7.08 -6.95
CA GLY A 167 12.71 -7.54 -5.61
C GLY A 167 13.07 -6.57 -4.47
N THR A 168 13.81 -5.49 -4.74
CA THR A 168 14.39 -4.62 -3.69
C THR A 168 13.35 -4.01 -2.78
N ARG A 169 12.30 -3.40 -3.34
CA ARG A 169 11.23 -2.76 -2.56
C ARG A 169 10.52 -3.77 -1.65
N TYR A 170 10.24 -4.98 -2.17
CA TYR A 170 9.69 -6.07 -1.39
C TYR A 170 10.63 -6.54 -0.28
N ALA A 171 11.95 -6.63 -0.54
CA ALA A 171 12.93 -7.02 0.46
C ALA A 171 12.97 -6.03 1.63
N LEU A 172 12.95 -4.73 1.34
CA LEU A 172 12.91 -3.67 2.36
C LEU A 172 11.61 -3.71 3.17
N LYS A 173 10.46 -3.88 2.52
CA LYS A 173 9.17 -4.03 3.22
C LYS A 173 9.15 -5.28 4.10
N ASN A 174 9.64 -6.42 3.60
CA ASN A 174 9.69 -7.66 4.37
C ASN A 174 10.63 -7.54 5.58
N LEU A 175 11.72 -6.79 5.46
CA LEU A 175 12.60 -6.47 6.58
C LEU A 175 11.85 -5.66 7.64
N HIS A 176 11.09 -4.63 7.23
CA HIS A 176 10.27 -3.84 8.15
C HIS A 176 9.25 -4.68 8.91
N ASP A 177 8.50 -5.53 8.20
CA ASP A 177 7.54 -6.46 8.82
C ASP A 177 8.20 -7.39 9.83
N ALA A 178 9.42 -7.86 9.55
CA ALA A 178 10.17 -8.74 10.44
C ALA A 178 10.63 -8.00 11.71
N LEU A 179 11.06 -6.75 11.58
CA LEU A 179 11.48 -5.92 12.71
C LEU A 179 10.30 -5.62 13.66
N LYS A 180 9.12 -5.32 13.12
CA LYS A 180 7.92 -5.07 13.94
C LYS A 180 7.44 -6.28 14.73
N LYS A 181 7.71 -7.51 14.27
CA LYS A 181 7.34 -8.76 14.97
C LYS A 181 8.25 -9.12 16.14
N VAL A 182 9.44 -8.51 16.25
CA VAL A 182 10.38 -8.78 17.35
C VAL A 182 9.95 -8.07 18.64
N ASP A 183 9.11 -7.05 18.53
CA ASP A 183 8.65 -6.20 19.63
C ASP A 183 7.26 -6.57 20.20
N GLU A 184 6.56 -7.55 19.61
CA GLU A 184 5.30 -8.14 20.11
C GLU A 184 5.53 -9.42 20.94
#